data_AF-A0A392MBG8-F1
#
_entry.id   AF-A0A392MBG8-F1
#
_cell.length_a   1.000
_cell.length_b   1.000
_cell.length_c   1.000
_cell.angle_alpha   90.00
_cell.angle_beta   90.00
_cell.angle_gamma   90.00
#
_symmetry.space_group_name_H-M   'P 1'
#
loop_
_entity.id
_entity.type
_entity.pdbx_description
1 polymer ?
#
loop_
_entity_poly.entity_id
_entity_poly.type
_entity_poly.pdbx_seq_one_letter_code
_entity_poly.pdbx_strand_id
1 'polypeptide(L)'
;MIFPSGFQFPDDLLKDSTRVVAVLRKRLQSLRESDITGSGEETDIGLYVMADTAYGSCCVDEVGASHINADCVIHYGHTCFSPTTALPAFFVFGKASIGIADCVESMSQYALTNSKPIMVLFGLEYAHSIQQIRKALLESSISCKSDLKSEVHFADVPSPYMFPSKDIKKLSEIQEEACGCGNNSSSDGASGTIYNIGGLTWKLPEGQSMEDYSLFWIGQDNSAFANVVLTFNACEI
;
A
#
# COMPACT_ATOMS: atom_id res chain seq x y z
N MET A 1 -30.98 0.52 9.03
CA MET A 1 -29.96 1.52 9.42
C MET A 1 -29.09 1.78 8.19
N ILE A 2 -28.71 3.02 7.87
CA ILE A 2 -27.78 3.28 6.76
C ILE A 2 -26.36 3.24 7.32
N PHE A 3 -25.45 2.57 6.63
CA PHE A 3 -24.01 2.57 6.88
C PHE A 3 -23.32 3.44 5.81
N PRO A 4 -23.02 4.72 6.07
CA PRO A 4 -22.42 5.61 5.08
C PRO A 4 -20.92 5.32 4.92
N SER A 5 -20.47 5.17 3.68
CA SER A 5 -19.06 5.02 3.30
C SER A 5 -18.64 6.19 2.41
N GLY A 6 -17.60 6.91 2.83
CA GLY A 6 -17.01 8.01 2.08
C GLY A 6 -15.97 7.49 1.09
N PHE A 7 -16.07 7.89 -0.17
CA PHE A 7 -15.10 7.54 -1.22
C PHE A 7 -14.25 8.76 -1.53
N GLN A 8 -12.96 8.66 -1.23
CA GLN A 8 -11.96 9.68 -1.47
C GLN A 8 -11.14 9.30 -2.70
N PHE A 9 -11.14 10.17 -3.71
CA PHE A 9 -10.36 9.99 -4.93
C PHE A 9 -9.37 11.14 -5.09
N PRO A 10 -8.15 10.88 -5.56
CA PRO A 10 -7.26 11.92 -6.04
C PRO A 10 -7.79 12.48 -7.36
N ASP A 11 -7.38 13.70 -7.70
CA ASP A 11 -7.87 14.45 -8.87
C ASP A 11 -7.84 13.62 -10.16
N ASP A 12 -6.73 12.91 -10.41
CA ASP A 12 -6.56 12.11 -11.63
C ASP A 12 -7.55 10.94 -11.77
N LEU A 13 -8.08 10.44 -10.63
CA LEU A 13 -9.05 9.35 -10.56
C LEU A 13 -10.49 9.84 -10.34
N LEU A 14 -10.71 11.14 -10.09
CA LEU A 14 -12.04 11.68 -9.80
C LEU A 14 -13.01 11.46 -10.96
N LYS A 15 -12.52 11.49 -12.21
CA LYS A 15 -13.30 11.17 -13.42
C LYS A 15 -13.92 9.78 -13.41
N ASP A 16 -13.34 8.83 -12.67
CA ASP A 16 -13.80 7.45 -12.59
C ASP A 16 -14.71 7.19 -11.37
N SER A 17 -14.81 8.14 -10.44
CA SER A 17 -15.53 8.01 -9.16
C SER A 17 -16.98 7.56 -9.31
N THR A 18 -17.73 8.19 -10.21
CA THR A 18 -19.14 7.89 -10.45
C THR A 18 -19.35 6.47 -10.98
N ARG A 19 -18.46 6.02 -11.89
CA ARG A 19 -18.49 4.66 -12.43
C ARG A 19 -18.19 3.63 -11.34
N VAL A 20 -17.16 3.87 -10.53
CA VAL A 20 -16.78 2.98 -9.42
C VAL A 20 -17.94 2.82 -8.44
N VAL A 21 -18.51 3.93 -7.96
CA VAL A 21 -19.63 3.90 -7.01
C VAL A 21 -20.87 3.25 -7.62
N ALA A 22 -21.20 3.52 -8.89
CA ALA A 22 -22.34 2.90 -9.55
C ALA A 22 -22.20 1.37 -9.68
N VAL A 23 -21.02 0.90 -10.10
CA VAL A 23 -20.74 -0.54 -10.22
C VAL A 23 -20.77 -1.21 -8.85
N LEU A 24 -20.16 -0.61 -7.83
CA LEU A 24 -20.17 -1.14 -6.48
C LEU A 24 -21.59 -1.21 -5.91
N ARG A 25 -22.39 -0.16 -6.07
CA ARG A 25 -23.81 -0.15 -5.66
C ARG A 25 -24.58 -1.32 -6.27
N LYS A 26 -24.43 -1.53 -7.58
CA LYS A 26 -25.08 -2.65 -8.27
C LYS A 26 -24.62 -4.01 -7.75
N ARG A 27 -23.33 -4.17 -7.45
CA ARG A 27 -22.78 -5.41 -6.88
C ARG A 27 -23.31 -5.67 -5.48
N LEU A 28 -23.36 -4.66 -4.61
CA LEU A 28 -23.91 -4.78 -3.26
C LEU A 28 -25.40 -5.13 -3.28
N GLN A 29 -26.19 -4.56 -4.19
CA GLN A 29 -27.59 -4.91 -4.37
C GLN A 29 -27.76 -6.38 -4.80
N SER A 30 -26.98 -6.83 -5.78
CA SER A 30 -27.02 -8.22 -6.25
C SER A 30 -26.64 -9.24 -5.16
N LEU A 31 -25.69 -8.91 -4.28
CA LEU A 31 -25.30 -9.79 -3.17
C LEU A 31 -26.41 -9.91 -2.11
N ARG A 32 -27.17 -8.83 -1.87
CA ARG A 32 -28.32 -8.87 -0.95
C ARG A 32 -29.44 -9.77 -1.47
N GLU A 33 -29.68 -9.79 -2.78
CA GLU A 33 -30.70 -10.64 -3.38
C GLU A 33 -30.39 -12.13 -3.23
N SER A 34 -29.11 -12.52 -3.13
CA SER A 34 -28.71 -13.92 -2.89
C SER A 34 -28.82 -14.39 -1.44
N ASP A 35 -28.82 -13.47 -0.46
CA ASP A 35 -28.74 -13.78 0.98
C ASP A 35 -30.12 -13.86 1.69
N ILE A 36 -31.23 -13.87 0.94
CA ILE A 36 -32.62 -13.75 1.45
C ILE A 36 -33.09 -14.96 2.32
N THR A 37 -32.25 -15.94 2.66
CA THR A 37 -32.66 -17.11 3.46
C THR A 37 -32.44 -17.03 4.97
N GLY A 38 -31.98 -15.91 5.55
CA GLY A 38 -31.79 -15.86 7.02
C GLY A 38 -31.79 -14.46 7.65
N SER A 39 -32.86 -14.15 8.38
CA SER A 39 -32.96 -13.21 9.50
C SER A 39 -32.16 -11.88 9.50
N GLY A 40 -32.86 -10.78 9.21
CA GLY A 40 -33.05 -9.71 10.20
C GLY A 40 -31.94 -8.68 10.44
N GLU A 41 -31.74 -7.76 9.48
CA GLU A 41 -31.75 -6.30 9.65
C GLU A 41 -31.43 -5.65 8.28
N GLU A 42 -32.31 -4.80 7.75
CA GLU A 42 -32.03 -4.04 6.53
C GLU A 42 -30.96 -2.97 6.84
N THR A 43 -29.70 -3.34 6.67
CA THR A 43 -28.57 -2.43 6.70
C THR A 43 -28.39 -1.87 5.31
N ASP A 44 -28.84 -0.65 5.03
CA ASP A 44 -28.61 0.00 3.73
C ASP A 44 -27.17 0.53 3.69
N ILE A 45 -26.45 0.40 2.58
CA ILE A 45 -25.08 0.91 2.47
C ILE A 45 -25.12 2.19 1.65
N GLY A 46 -24.87 3.31 2.32
CA GLY A 46 -24.78 4.61 1.68
C GLY A 46 -23.40 4.81 1.07
N LEU A 47 -23.32 5.05 -0.24
CA LEU A 47 -22.04 5.30 -0.93
C LEU A 47 -21.97 6.76 -1.37
N TYR A 48 -21.01 7.52 -0.83
CA TYR A 48 -20.87 8.95 -1.06
C TYR A 48 -19.49 9.28 -1.62
N VAL A 49 -19.43 9.92 -2.79
CA VAL A 49 -18.17 10.48 -3.31
C VAL A 49 -17.91 11.78 -2.56
N MET A 50 -16.77 11.88 -1.88
CA MET A 50 -16.40 13.06 -1.11
C MET A 50 -15.82 14.12 -2.05
N ALA A 51 -16.28 15.36 -1.91
CA ALA A 51 -15.83 16.47 -2.72
C ALA A 51 -14.63 17.15 -2.05
N ASP A 52 -13.50 17.15 -2.75
CA ASP A 52 -12.29 17.94 -2.50
C ASP A 52 -11.43 17.50 -1.29
N THR A 53 -10.16 17.19 -1.57
CA THR A 53 -9.09 17.18 -0.56
C THR A 53 -8.13 18.31 -0.88
N ALA A 54 -8.57 19.55 -0.68
CA ALA A 54 -7.85 20.77 -1.07
C ALA A 54 -6.44 20.88 -0.46
N TYR A 55 -6.14 20.10 0.58
CA TYR A 55 -4.82 19.99 1.19
C TYR A 55 -4.54 18.53 1.59
N GLY A 56 -3.63 17.87 0.87
CA GLY A 56 -3.13 16.55 1.25
C GLY A 56 -3.90 15.37 0.65
N SER A 57 -3.75 15.19 -0.66
CA SER A 57 -4.28 14.02 -1.40
C SER A 57 -3.82 12.65 -0.86
N CYS A 58 -2.80 12.63 0.02
CA CYS A 58 -2.24 11.42 0.61
C CYS A 58 -2.82 11.04 2.00
N CYS A 59 -3.66 11.89 2.61
CA CYS A 59 -4.25 11.65 3.93
C CYS A 59 -5.73 11.30 3.82
N VAL A 60 -6.25 10.53 4.77
CA VAL A 60 -7.69 10.30 4.90
C VAL A 60 -8.37 11.58 5.40
N ASP A 61 -9.38 12.07 4.68
CA ASP A 61 -10.15 13.25 5.11
C ASP A 61 -11.25 12.87 6.11
N GLU A 62 -10.88 12.81 7.39
CA GLU A 62 -11.82 12.50 8.48
C GLU A 62 -12.86 13.62 8.70
N VAL A 63 -12.53 14.87 8.35
CA VAL A 63 -13.45 16.02 8.51
C VAL A 63 -14.54 15.97 7.44
N GLY A 64 -14.16 15.80 6.17
CA GLY A 64 -15.12 15.61 5.08
C GLY A 64 -16.00 14.38 5.29
N ALA A 65 -15.42 13.28 5.77
CA ALA A 65 -16.16 12.07 6.13
C ALA A 65 -17.18 12.30 7.26
N SER A 66 -16.84 13.14 8.25
CA SER A 66 -17.75 13.45 9.36
C SER A 66 -19.02 14.19 8.94
N HIS A 67 -18.96 15.02 7.89
CA HIS A 67 -20.11 15.78 7.39
C HIS A 67 -21.21 14.89 6.78
N ILE A 68 -20.86 13.69 6.34
CA ILE A 68 -21.80 12.68 5.85
C ILE A 68 -22.06 11.56 6.87
N ASN A 69 -21.57 11.71 8.10
CA ASN A 69 -21.59 10.69 9.15
C ASN A 69 -21.05 9.34 8.65
N ALA A 70 -19.92 9.35 7.94
CA ALA A 70 -19.30 8.13 7.43
C ALA A 70 -18.83 7.20 8.55
N ASP A 71 -19.15 5.92 8.40
CA ASP A 71 -18.62 4.84 9.23
C ASP A 71 -17.21 4.41 8.80
N CYS A 72 -16.85 4.65 7.53
CA CYS A 72 -15.52 4.38 6.99
C CYS A 72 -15.19 5.24 5.77
N VAL A 73 -13.90 5.32 5.44
CA VAL A 73 -13.42 5.93 4.19
C VAL A 73 -12.72 4.90 3.31
N ILE A 74 -13.07 4.90 2.03
CA ILE A 74 -12.36 4.19 0.98
C ILE A 74 -11.46 5.20 0.26
N HIS A 75 -10.16 5.10 0.48
CA HIS A 75 -9.17 6.05 0.00
C HIS A 75 -8.42 5.48 -1.20
N TYR A 76 -8.58 6.10 -2.37
CA TYR A 76 -7.94 5.65 -3.60
C TYR A 76 -6.59 6.34 -3.83
N GLY A 77 -5.65 5.61 -4.44
CA GLY A 77 -4.42 6.20 -4.95
C GLY A 77 -3.30 6.32 -3.91
N HIS A 78 -2.56 7.42 -3.98
CA HIS A 78 -1.38 7.62 -3.14
C HIS A 78 -1.78 7.89 -1.69
N THR A 79 -1.09 7.29 -0.72
CA THR A 79 -1.33 7.49 0.70
C THR A 79 -0.03 7.59 1.47
N CYS A 80 0.00 8.41 2.51
CA CYS A 80 1.11 8.48 3.45
C CYS A 80 0.93 7.54 4.65
N PHE A 81 -0.20 6.83 4.76
CA PHE A 81 -0.55 6.01 5.92
C PHE A 81 -0.51 6.77 7.27
N SER A 82 -0.82 8.08 7.24
CA SER A 82 -1.04 8.83 8.49
C SER A 82 -2.17 8.17 9.30
N PRO A 83 -1.97 7.88 10.60
CA PRO A 83 -2.98 7.20 11.42
C PRO A 83 -4.32 7.95 11.46
N THR A 84 -5.43 7.23 11.29
CA THR A 84 -6.76 7.79 11.53
C THR A 84 -7.08 7.85 13.04
N THR A 85 -7.98 8.75 13.41
CA THR A 85 -8.33 9.05 14.80
C THR A 85 -9.79 8.78 15.15
N ALA A 86 -10.66 8.81 14.15
CA ALA A 86 -12.12 8.79 14.30
C ALA A 86 -12.78 7.62 13.58
N LEU A 87 -12.32 7.25 12.38
CA LEU A 87 -12.95 6.19 11.58
C LEU A 87 -11.94 5.28 10.85
N PRO A 88 -12.33 4.02 10.58
CA PRO A 88 -11.51 3.11 9.80
C PRO A 88 -11.40 3.56 8.34
N ALA A 89 -10.26 3.25 7.73
CA ALA A 89 -9.99 3.52 6.33
C ALA A 89 -9.55 2.24 5.60
N PHE A 90 -9.98 2.12 4.34
CA PHE A 90 -9.53 1.10 3.41
C PHE A 90 -8.84 1.75 2.21
N PHE A 91 -7.58 1.39 1.98
CA PHE A 91 -6.77 1.96 0.91
C PHE A 91 -6.83 1.11 -0.36
N VAL A 92 -7.05 1.76 -1.50
CA VAL A 92 -7.15 1.12 -2.81
C VAL A 92 -6.06 1.66 -3.74
N PHE A 93 -5.06 0.82 -4.01
CA PHE A 93 -3.94 1.17 -4.90
C PHE A 93 -4.23 0.81 -6.36
N GLY A 94 -3.59 1.57 -7.25
CA GLY A 94 -3.58 1.25 -8.67
C GLY A 94 -2.89 -0.08 -8.97
N LYS A 95 -3.10 -0.59 -10.18
CA LYS A 95 -2.38 -1.74 -10.73
C LYS A 95 -1.72 -1.35 -12.04
N ALA A 96 -0.71 -0.49 -11.95
CA ALA A 96 0.02 -0.02 -13.12
C ALA A 96 0.79 -1.17 -13.77
N SER A 97 0.76 -1.26 -15.10
CA SER A 97 1.48 -2.31 -15.82
C SER A 97 2.99 -2.14 -15.66
N ILE A 98 3.70 -3.26 -15.47
CA ILE A 98 5.16 -3.30 -15.41
C ILE A 98 5.68 -4.58 -16.07
N GLY A 99 6.73 -4.45 -16.87
CA GLY A 99 7.47 -5.58 -17.42
C GLY A 99 8.35 -6.22 -16.36
N ILE A 100 7.89 -7.34 -15.77
CA ILE A 100 8.60 -8.01 -14.67
C ILE A 100 10.01 -8.45 -15.11
N ALA A 101 10.13 -9.02 -16.32
CA ALA A 101 11.42 -9.47 -16.86
C ALA A 101 12.41 -8.30 -17.02
N ASP A 102 11.98 -7.22 -17.68
CA ASP A 102 12.81 -6.04 -17.91
C ASP A 102 13.23 -5.36 -16.59
N CYS A 103 12.32 -5.32 -15.61
CA CYS A 103 12.59 -4.79 -14.28
C CYS A 103 13.65 -5.61 -13.54
N VAL A 104 13.52 -6.95 -13.57
CA VAL A 104 14.48 -7.86 -12.95
C VAL A 104 15.83 -7.79 -13.63
N GLU A 105 15.87 -7.72 -14.96
CA GLU A 105 17.11 -7.56 -15.72
C GLU A 105 17.82 -6.25 -15.35
N SER A 106 17.11 -5.12 -15.38
CA SER A 106 17.66 -3.80 -15.03
C SER A 106 18.21 -3.77 -13.60
N MET A 107 17.46 -4.33 -12.65
CA MET A 107 17.88 -4.42 -11.26
C MET A 107 19.08 -5.36 -11.08
N SER A 108 19.13 -6.47 -11.81
CA SER A 108 20.26 -7.41 -11.76
C SER A 108 21.53 -6.77 -12.32
N GLN A 109 21.43 -6.04 -13.42
CA GLN A 109 22.55 -5.28 -13.98
C GLN A 109 23.05 -4.22 -12.99
N TYR A 110 22.14 -3.48 -12.35
CA TYR A 110 22.48 -2.50 -11.32
C TYR A 110 23.14 -3.13 -10.07
N ALA A 111 22.71 -4.32 -9.67
CA ALA A 111 23.30 -5.08 -8.57
C ALA A 111 24.71 -5.60 -8.87
N LEU A 112 25.04 -5.83 -10.14
CA LEU A 112 26.38 -6.24 -10.56
C LEU A 112 27.37 -5.07 -10.58
N THR A 113 26.91 -3.86 -10.88
CA THR A 113 27.75 -2.66 -10.95
C THR A 113 27.97 -2.03 -9.58
N ASN A 114 27.02 -2.17 -8.65
CA ASN A 114 27.11 -1.64 -7.30
C ASN A 114 27.67 -2.65 -6.29
N SER A 115 28.46 -2.15 -5.34
CA SER A 115 28.98 -2.95 -4.21
C SER A 115 28.18 -2.78 -2.91
N LYS A 116 27.26 -1.79 -2.87
CA LYS A 116 26.38 -1.56 -1.73
C LYS A 116 25.12 -2.42 -1.87
N PRO A 117 24.54 -2.90 -0.76
CA PRO A 117 23.21 -3.50 -0.80
C PRO A 117 22.20 -2.52 -1.40
N ILE A 118 21.20 -3.06 -2.09
CA ILE A 118 20.19 -2.27 -2.80
C ILE A 118 18.90 -2.24 -1.98
N MET A 119 18.35 -1.04 -1.80
CA MET A 119 17.01 -0.84 -1.26
C MET A 119 16.05 -0.45 -2.39
N VAL A 120 15.09 -1.32 -2.67
CA VAL A 120 14.07 -1.14 -3.70
C VAL A 120 12.86 -0.42 -3.12
N LEU A 121 12.60 0.78 -3.64
CA LEU A 121 11.43 1.60 -3.35
C LEU A 121 10.53 1.65 -4.60
N PHE A 122 9.23 1.86 -4.43
CA PHE A 122 8.29 1.81 -5.56
C PHE A 122 7.03 2.65 -5.37
N GLY A 123 6.43 3.09 -6.48
CA GLY A 123 5.10 3.69 -6.45
C GLY A 123 4.04 2.68 -5.99
N LEU A 124 3.09 3.11 -5.15
CA LEU A 124 2.04 2.23 -4.59
C LEU A 124 1.21 1.52 -5.68
N GLU A 125 1.09 2.12 -6.86
CA GLU A 125 0.45 1.52 -8.03
C GLU A 125 1.14 0.23 -8.54
N TYR A 126 2.38 -0.03 -8.12
CA TYR A 126 3.14 -1.24 -8.44
C TYR A 126 3.12 -2.30 -7.33
N ALA A 127 2.55 -2.00 -6.16
CA ALA A 127 2.53 -2.90 -4.99
C ALA A 127 2.03 -4.32 -5.32
N HIS A 128 1.05 -4.42 -6.22
CA HIS A 128 0.49 -5.69 -6.70
C HIS A 128 1.49 -6.60 -7.44
N SER A 129 2.56 -6.04 -8.01
CA SER A 129 3.56 -6.75 -8.82
C SER A 129 4.87 -7.00 -8.07
N ILE A 130 5.12 -6.33 -6.95
CA ILE A 130 6.38 -6.45 -6.19
C ILE A 130 6.67 -7.89 -5.75
N GLN A 131 5.66 -8.65 -5.33
CA GLN A 131 5.87 -10.05 -4.95
C GLN A 131 6.34 -10.92 -6.13
N GLN A 132 5.84 -10.63 -7.34
CA GLN A 132 6.27 -11.34 -8.55
C GLN A 132 7.68 -10.94 -8.95
N ILE A 133 8.04 -9.65 -8.84
CA ILE A 133 9.39 -9.14 -9.09
C ILE A 133 10.40 -9.76 -8.11
N ARG A 134 10.06 -9.81 -6.81
CA ARG A 134 10.89 -10.46 -5.77
C ARG A 134 11.17 -11.92 -6.12
N LYS A 135 10.13 -12.67 -6.48
CA LYS A 135 10.25 -14.08 -6.87
C LYS A 135 11.12 -14.25 -8.12
N ALA A 136 10.85 -13.47 -9.17
CA ALA A 136 11.59 -13.55 -10.42
C ALA A 136 13.07 -13.16 -10.25
N LEU A 137 13.39 -12.19 -9.40
CA LEU A 137 14.77 -11.84 -9.05
C LEU A 137 15.49 -13.00 -8.36
N LEU A 138 14.85 -13.66 -7.38
CA LEU A 138 15.42 -14.83 -6.71
C LEU A 138 15.70 -15.98 -7.69
N GLU A 139 14.75 -16.25 -8.59
CA GLU A 139 14.90 -17.28 -9.62
C GLU A 139 16.06 -16.97 -10.60
N SER A 140 16.19 -15.70 -11.01
CA SER A 140 17.29 -15.26 -11.89
C SER A 140 18.67 -15.42 -11.23
N SER A 141 18.75 -15.23 -9.91
CA SER A 141 19.98 -15.36 -9.13
C SER A 141 20.46 -16.82 -9.05
N ILE A 142 19.52 -17.76 -8.90
CA ILE A 142 19.82 -19.21 -8.84
C ILE A 142 20.30 -19.72 -10.21
N SER A 143 19.71 -19.22 -11.29
CA SER A 143 20.03 -19.68 -12.65
C SER A 143 21.43 -19.26 -13.13
N CYS A 144 21.95 -18.11 -12.67
CA CYS A 144 23.16 -17.52 -13.26
C CYS A 144 24.49 -17.94 -12.61
N LYS A 145 24.51 -18.60 -11.44
CA LYS A 145 25.75 -18.94 -10.67
C LYS A 145 26.73 -17.77 -10.46
N SER A 146 26.34 -16.54 -10.81
CA SER A 146 27.01 -15.32 -10.39
C SER A 146 26.39 -14.93 -9.06
N ASP A 147 27.15 -15.03 -7.99
CA ASP A 147 26.73 -14.47 -6.71
C ASP A 147 26.41 -12.99 -6.95
N LEU A 148 25.16 -12.59 -6.70
CA LEU A 148 24.81 -11.18 -6.63
C LEU A 148 25.82 -10.54 -5.67
N LYS A 149 26.53 -9.53 -6.16
CA LYS A 149 27.56 -8.86 -5.34
C LYS A 149 26.95 -8.12 -4.14
N SER A 150 25.66 -7.85 -4.22
CA SER A 150 24.92 -6.98 -3.32
C SER A 150 23.57 -7.61 -2.97
N GLU A 151 23.23 -7.59 -1.68
CA GLU A 151 21.92 -8.02 -1.18
C GLU A 151 20.83 -7.04 -1.64
N VAL A 152 19.65 -7.54 -2.00
CA VAL A 152 18.52 -6.71 -2.45
C VAL A 152 17.39 -6.78 -1.44
N HIS A 153 17.02 -5.63 -0.90
CA HIS A 153 15.91 -5.46 0.04
C HIS A 153 14.79 -4.71 -0.65
N PHE A 154 13.56 -5.05 -0.30
CA PHE A 154 12.37 -4.38 -0.81
C PHE A 154 11.66 -3.70 0.34
N ALA A 155 11.18 -2.49 0.10
CA ALA A 155 10.16 -1.93 0.96
C ALA A 155 8.86 -2.75 0.88
N ASP A 156 8.06 -2.65 1.92
CA ASP A 156 6.74 -3.24 2.01
C ASP A 156 5.69 -2.13 2.07
N VAL A 157 4.44 -2.51 1.79
CA VAL A 157 3.29 -1.62 1.96
C VAL A 157 2.54 -2.06 3.21
N PRO A 158 2.16 -1.15 4.12
CA PRO A 158 1.32 -1.49 5.27
C PRO A 158 -0.02 -2.11 4.85
N SER A 159 -0.69 -2.74 5.82
CA SER A 159 -2.05 -3.28 5.62
C SER A 159 -2.96 -2.21 4.99
N PRO A 160 -3.72 -2.52 3.92
CA PRO A 160 -4.66 -1.58 3.33
C PRO A 160 -5.84 -1.28 4.26
N TYR A 161 -6.00 -2.03 5.35
CA TYR A 161 -6.96 -1.74 6.41
C TYR A 161 -6.27 -0.95 7.52
N MET A 162 -6.81 0.23 7.82
CA MET A 162 -6.42 1.04 8.96
C MET A 162 -7.61 1.25 9.87
N PHE A 163 -7.38 1.05 11.16
CA PHE A 163 -8.35 1.34 12.20
C PHE A 163 -7.88 2.52 13.04
N PRO A 164 -8.82 3.27 13.63
CA PRO A 164 -8.47 4.39 14.49
C PRO A 164 -7.52 3.95 15.60
N SER A 165 -6.58 4.81 15.96
CA SER A 165 -5.54 4.48 16.95
C SER A 165 -6.09 4.06 18.33
N LYS A 166 -7.36 4.38 18.63
CA LYS A 166 -8.07 3.98 19.86
C LYS A 166 -8.51 2.51 19.86
N ASP A 167 -8.66 1.90 18.68
CA ASP A 167 -9.19 0.55 18.49
C ASP A 167 -8.12 -0.52 18.25
N ILE A 168 -6.84 -0.14 18.19
CA ILE A 168 -5.69 -1.05 17.94
C ILE A 168 -5.63 -2.20 18.96
N LYS A 169 -6.14 -2.01 20.19
CA LYS A 169 -6.23 -3.09 21.20
C LYS A 169 -7.21 -4.21 20.83
N LYS A 170 -8.09 -3.99 19.85
CA LYS A 170 -9.13 -4.94 19.41
C LYS A 170 -8.71 -5.75 18.16
N LEU A 171 -7.61 -5.37 17.50
CA LEU A 171 -7.15 -6.00 16.25
C LEU A 171 -6.48 -7.36 16.42
N SER A 172 -5.98 -7.68 17.61
CA SER A 172 -5.35 -8.99 17.87
C SER A 172 -6.31 -10.17 17.74
N GLU A 173 -7.63 -9.93 17.72
CA GLU A 173 -8.66 -10.97 17.67
C GLU A 173 -9.23 -11.24 16.25
N ILE A 174 -9.06 -10.32 15.29
CA ILE A 174 -9.65 -10.44 13.93
C ILE A 174 -8.66 -11.03 12.91
N GLN A 175 -7.37 -11.07 13.26
CA GLN A 175 -6.29 -11.46 12.33
C GLN A 175 -6.22 -12.97 12.00
N GLU A 176 -6.97 -13.83 12.70
CA GLU A 176 -6.89 -15.29 12.50
C GLU A 176 -7.79 -15.84 11.37
N GLU A 177 -8.85 -15.14 10.92
CA GLU A 177 -9.86 -15.75 10.02
C GLU A 177 -9.81 -15.33 8.55
N ALA A 178 -8.99 -14.35 8.13
CA ALA A 178 -9.09 -13.77 6.77
C ALA A 178 -7.84 -13.86 5.86
N CYS A 179 -6.81 -14.65 6.21
CA CYS A 179 -5.66 -14.84 5.32
C CYS A 179 -5.09 -16.26 5.37
N GLY A 180 -5.60 -17.12 4.47
CA GLY A 180 -4.95 -18.36 4.05
C GLY A 180 -3.75 -18.09 3.14
N CYS A 181 -2.72 -17.44 3.66
CA CYS A 181 -1.37 -17.49 3.12
C CYS A 181 -0.42 -17.57 4.30
N GLY A 182 0.17 -18.75 4.49
CA GLY A 182 1.03 -19.06 5.62
C GLY A 182 2.21 -18.10 5.69
N ASN A 183 2.38 -17.49 6.85
CA ASN A 183 3.62 -16.85 7.23
C ASN A 183 4.10 -17.52 8.52
N ASN A 184 5.29 -18.10 8.45
CA ASN A 184 6.12 -18.31 9.63
C ASN A 184 6.38 -16.91 10.22
N SER A 185 5.57 -16.52 11.20
CA SER A 185 5.90 -15.43 12.11
C SER A 185 7.01 -15.93 13.03
N SER A 186 8.25 -15.95 12.55
CA SER A 186 9.38 -15.86 13.45
C SER A 186 9.37 -14.45 14.02
N SER A 187 8.83 -14.34 15.24
CA SER A 187 9.04 -13.21 16.13
C SER A 187 10.53 -13.09 16.41
N ASP A 188 11.28 -12.51 15.49
CA ASP A 188 12.71 -12.26 15.72
C ASP A 188 12.86 -10.82 16.19
N GLY A 189 13.18 -10.69 17.48
CA GLY A 189 13.37 -9.44 18.21
C GLY A 189 14.65 -8.72 17.80
N ALA A 190 14.87 -8.50 16.50
CA ALA A 190 15.97 -7.67 16.01
C ALA A 190 15.67 -6.20 16.31
N SER A 191 16.43 -5.55 17.19
CA SER A 191 16.50 -4.09 17.27
C SER A 191 16.87 -3.55 15.88
N GLY A 192 16.16 -2.56 15.36
CA GLY A 192 16.40 -2.05 14.00
C GLY A 192 15.56 -0.82 13.71
N THR A 193 16.06 0.06 12.85
CA THR A 193 15.42 1.34 12.54
C THR A 193 14.35 1.14 11.47
N ILE A 194 13.12 1.58 11.76
CA ILE A 194 12.01 1.56 10.81
C ILE A 194 12.00 2.88 10.05
N TYR A 195 11.92 2.80 8.73
CA TYR A 195 11.81 3.93 7.82
C TYR A 195 10.45 3.89 7.11
N ASN A 196 9.90 5.06 6.83
CA ASN A 196 8.65 5.19 6.08
C ASN A 196 8.74 6.36 5.10
N ILE A 197 8.29 6.18 3.87
CA ILE A 197 8.15 7.27 2.89
C ILE A 197 7.06 6.95 1.88
N GLY A 198 6.16 7.90 1.59
CA GLY A 198 5.17 7.75 0.52
C GLY A 198 4.29 6.50 0.63
N GLY A 199 4.01 6.05 1.86
CA GLY A 199 3.24 4.84 2.14
C GLY A 199 4.00 3.52 2.04
N LEU A 200 5.31 3.57 1.80
CA LEU A 200 6.22 2.44 1.94
C LEU A 200 6.80 2.38 3.35
N THR A 201 7.10 1.17 3.82
CA THR A 201 7.77 0.92 5.10
C THR A 201 8.85 -0.14 4.93
N TRP A 202 9.97 0.02 5.61
CA TRP A 202 11.02 -1.01 5.67
C TRP A 202 11.79 -0.88 6.98
N LYS A 203 12.53 -1.94 7.31
CA LYS A 203 13.35 -2.00 8.51
C LYS A 203 14.78 -2.30 8.12
N LEU A 204 15.69 -1.46 8.59
CA LEU A 204 17.13 -1.73 8.50
C LEU A 204 17.63 -2.36 9.81
N PRO A 205 18.65 -3.23 9.74
CA PRO A 205 19.33 -3.75 10.92
C PRO A 205 19.90 -2.62 11.80
N GLU A 206 20.08 -2.91 13.09
CA GLU A 206 20.70 -1.97 14.03
C GLU A 206 22.10 -1.53 13.55
N GLY A 207 22.37 -0.23 13.61
CA GLY A 207 23.63 0.36 13.18
C GLY A 207 23.77 0.63 11.68
N GLN A 208 22.79 0.24 10.86
CA GLN A 208 22.75 0.59 9.44
C GLN A 208 21.84 1.80 9.17
N SER A 209 22.20 2.56 8.16
CA SER A 209 21.52 3.75 7.69
C SER A 209 21.23 3.66 6.20
N MET A 210 20.39 4.55 5.67
CA MET A 210 20.11 4.59 4.23
C MET A 210 21.35 4.89 3.38
N GLU A 211 22.36 5.57 3.92
CA GLU A 211 23.61 5.91 3.21
C GLU A 211 24.47 4.68 2.90
N ASP A 212 24.26 3.58 3.65
CA ASP A 212 24.91 2.29 3.43
C ASP A 212 24.31 1.54 2.23
N TYR A 213 23.17 2.00 1.72
CA TYR A 213 22.42 1.39 0.62
C TYR A 213 22.50 2.23 -0.65
N SER A 214 22.40 1.56 -1.80
CA SER A 214 22.01 2.19 -3.06
C SER A 214 20.51 2.04 -3.24
N LEU A 215 19.82 3.10 -3.67
CA LEU A 215 18.40 3.06 -3.93
C LEU A 215 18.12 2.56 -5.35
N PHE A 216 17.00 1.88 -5.52
CA PHE A 216 16.46 1.52 -6.82
C PHE A 216 14.95 1.84 -6.83
N TRP A 217 14.53 2.76 -7.68
CA TRP A 217 13.13 3.19 -7.77
C TRP A 217 12.38 2.44 -8.88
N ILE A 218 11.24 1.85 -8.53
CA ILE A 218 10.28 1.30 -9.49
C ILE A 218 9.06 2.22 -9.56
N GLY A 219 9.03 3.07 -10.59
CA GLY A 219 7.87 3.89 -10.88
C GLY A 219 8.16 5.02 -11.84
N GLN A 220 7.19 5.92 -11.98
CA GLN A 220 7.32 7.12 -12.81
C GLN A 220 8.01 8.25 -12.04
N ASP A 221 8.47 9.26 -12.77
CA ASP A 221 9.05 10.50 -12.24
C ASP A 221 7.95 11.44 -11.72
N ASN A 222 7.29 11.03 -10.64
CA ASN A 222 6.18 11.74 -10.02
C ASN A 222 6.57 12.33 -8.66
N SER A 223 5.60 12.89 -7.94
CA SER A 223 5.81 13.47 -6.61
C SER A 223 6.34 12.46 -5.59
N ALA A 224 6.00 11.18 -5.70
CA ALA A 224 6.52 10.14 -4.83
C ALA A 224 8.02 9.92 -5.07
N PHE A 225 8.43 9.85 -6.34
CA PHE A 225 9.85 9.78 -6.70
C PHE A 225 10.62 11.02 -6.23
N ALA A 226 10.10 12.22 -6.50
CA ALA A 226 10.72 13.47 -6.05
C ALA A 226 10.91 13.51 -4.53
N ASN A 227 9.93 13.01 -3.76
CA ASN A 227 10.03 12.92 -2.31
C ASN A 227 11.16 11.95 -1.87
N VAL A 228 11.31 10.80 -2.53
CA VAL A 228 12.41 9.85 -2.31
C VAL A 228 13.76 10.53 -2.56
N VAL A 229 13.92 11.20 -3.70
CA VAL A 229 15.17 11.88 -4.07
C VAL A 229 15.53 12.99 -3.10
N LEU A 230 14.54 13.78 -2.66
CA LEU A 230 14.77 14.87 -1.70
C LEU A 230 15.10 14.36 -0.30
N THR A 231 14.45 13.27 0.13
CA THR A 231 14.64 12.70 1.48
C THR A 231 15.97 11.96 1.59
N PHE A 232 16.36 11.23 0.54
CA PHE A 232 17.57 10.42 0.50
C PHE A 232 18.60 10.98 -0.49
N ASN A 233 18.79 12.30 -0.45
CA ASN A 233 19.67 13.02 -1.37
C ASN A 233 21.17 12.65 -1.26
N ALA A 234 21.56 12.00 -0.16
CA ALA A 234 22.90 11.48 0.05
C ALA A 234 23.10 10.04 -0.49
N CYS A 235 22.01 9.38 -0.90
CA CYS A 235 22.05 8.04 -1.47
C CYS A 235 22.27 8.11 -2.99
N GLU A 236 22.91 7.07 -3.54
CA GLU A 236 22.95 6.85 -4.98
C GLU A 236 21.61 6.25 -5.42
N ILE A 237 20.93 6.89 -6.38
CA ILE A 237 19.58 6.54 -6.88
C ILE A 237 19.67 6.19 -8.36
#